data_AF-A0A9X2JLL5-F1
#
_entry.id   AF-A0A9X2JLL5-F1
#
_cell.length_a   1.000
_cell.length_b   1.000
_cell.length_c   1.000
_cell.angle_alpha   90.00
_cell.angle_beta   90.00
_cell.angle_gamma   90.00
#
_symmetry.space_group_name_H-M   'P 1'
#
loop_
_entity.id
_entity.type
_entity.pdbx_description
1 polymer ?
#
loop_
_entity_poly.entity_id
_entity_poly.type
_entity_poly.pdbx_seq_one_letter_code
_entity_poly.pdbx_strand_id
1 'polypeptide(L)'
;APKVGSLLGGINKKFALIGILSGLTLLLVTPLFTIGILILSTFKSIFNSWLTGMYVSQNELPRDKRIWVKYTIQSMGSIMHQFILMVIGSLLVFENQSSIKHFFVITSQKIPTVESRALMTNWNEIATGILLIALSIYGLSSIIRLKVK
;
A
#
# COMPACT_ATOMS: atom_id res chain seq x y z
N ALA A 1 -20.63 12.27 -1.68
CA ALA A 1 -19.57 11.55 -0.92
C ALA A 1 -20.26 10.60 0.06
N PRO A 2 -19.87 9.32 0.18
CA PRO A 2 -20.63 8.40 1.01
C PRO A 2 -20.50 8.81 2.48
N LYS A 3 -21.63 8.79 3.19
CA LYS A 3 -21.84 9.17 4.61
C LYS A 3 -21.10 8.29 5.63
N VAL A 4 -20.21 7.40 5.18
CA VAL A 4 -19.43 6.53 6.07
C VAL A 4 -18.34 7.32 6.80
N GLY A 5 -17.85 8.42 6.20
CA GLY A 5 -16.84 9.28 6.83
C GLY A 5 -17.31 9.98 8.11
N SER A 6 -18.62 10.19 8.31
CA SER A 6 -19.15 10.86 9.51
C SER A 6 -19.40 9.91 10.68
N LEU A 7 -19.52 8.60 10.45
CA LEU A 7 -19.63 7.59 11.52
C LEU A 7 -18.28 7.32 12.22
N LEU A 8 -17.17 7.67 11.57
CA LEU A 8 -15.80 7.42 12.03
C LEU A 8 -15.13 8.70 12.58
N GLY A 9 -15.92 9.74 12.88
CA GLY A 9 -15.48 11.10 13.23
C GLY A 9 -14.56 11.23 14.46
N GLY A 10 -14.29 10.13 15.17
CA GLY A 10 -13.32 10.08 16.28
C GLY A 10 -12.13 9.14 16.05
N ILE A 11 -11.97 8.55 14.86
CA ILE A 11 -10.90 7.57 14.65
C ILE A 11 -9.55 8.25 14.41
N ASN A 12 -8.68 8.06 15.38
CA ASN A 12 -7.33 8.57 15.39
C ASN A 12 -6.49 7.97 14.25
N LYS A 13 -5.70 8.81 13.56
CA LYS A 13 -4.65 8.43 12.59
C LYS A 13 -3.87 7.18 13.01
N LYS A 14 -3.51 7.07 14.28
CA LYS A 14 -2.76 5.94 14.86
C LYS A 14 -3.49 4.61 14.67
N PHE A 15 -4.79 4.57 14.97
CA PHE A 15 -5.61 3.36 14.83
C PHE A 15 -5.72 2.93 13.35
N ALA A 16 -5.89 3.92 12.45
CA ALA A 16 -5.90 3.67 11.03
C ALA A 16 -4.58 3.05 10.53
N LEU A 17 -3.43 3.59 10.97
CA LEU A 17 -2.11 3.08 10.60
C LEU A 17 -1.84 1.68 11.15
N ILE A 18 -2.24 1.39 12.40
CA ILE A 18 -2.09 0.06 13.00
C ILE A 18 -2.89 -0.98 12.21
N GLY A 19 -4.13 -0.67 11.81
CA GLY A 19 -4.93 -1.57 11.02
C GLY A 19 -4.42 -1.77 9.58
N ILE A 20 -3.81 -0.75 8.97
CA ILE A 20 -3.12 -0.92 7.68
C ILE A 20 -1.88 -1.81 7.85
N LEU A 21 -1.08 -1.59 8.90
CA LEU A 21 0.09 -2.43 9.20
C LEU A 21 -0.32 -3.90 9.42
N SER A 22 -1.34 -4.15 10.25
CA SER A 22 -1.80 -5.51 10.50
C SER A 22 -2.37 -6.16 9.23
N GLY A 23 -3.16 -5.42 8.44
CA GLY A 23 -3.68 -5.89 7.16
C GLY A 23 -2.56 -6.30 6.20
N LEU A 24 -1.52 -5.46 6.05
CA LEU A 24 -0.35 -5.76 5.23
C LEU A 24 0.43 -6.97 5.75
N THR A 25 0.67 -7.08 7.06
CA THR A 25 1.35 -8.25 7.64
C THR A 25 0.58 -9.55 7.37
N LEU A 26 -0.75 -9.52 7.43
CA LEU A 26 -1.59 -10.68 7.12
C LEU A 26 -1.51 -11.10 5.65
N LEU A 27 -1.22 -10.18 4.71
CA LEU A 27 -1.02 -10.52 3.30
C LEU A 27 0.24 -11.37 3.05
N LEU A 28 1.18 -11.39 3.99
CA LEU A 28 2.37 -12.24 3.93
C LEU A 28 2.08 -13.69 4.34
N VAL A 29 0.93 -13.94 4.97
CA VAL A 29 0.53 -15.27 5.45
C VAL A 29 -0.57 -15.81 4.54
N THR A 30 -0.22 -16.68 3.59
CA THR A 30 -1.11 -17.16 2.52
C THR A 30 -2.52 -17.59 2.97
N PRO A 31 -2.69 -18.36 4.07
CA PRO A 31 -4.03 -18.72 4.56
C PRO A 31 -4.89 -17.53 5.00
N LEU A 32 -4.26 -16.41 5.38
CA LEU A 32 -4.90 -15.21 5.91
C LEU A 32 -5.05 -14.10 4.87
N PHE A 33 -4.65 -14.34 3.61
CA PHE A 33 -4.66 -13.32 2.56
C PHE A 33 -6.01 -12.61 2.41
N THR A 34 -7.12 -13.37 2.35
CA THR A 34 -8.47 -12.81 2.22
C THR A 34 -8.85 -11.90 3.40
N ILE A 35 -8.51 -12.33 4.62
CA ILE A 35 -8.75 -11.55 5.85
C ILE A 35 -7.86 -10.29 5.84
N GLY A 36 -6.61 -10.43 5.42
CA GLY A 36 -5.68 -9.32 5.25
C GLY A 36 -6.20 -8.25 4.30
N ILE A 37 -6.75 -8.64 3.14
CA ILE A 37 -7.36 -7.71 2.17
C ILE A 37 -8.56 -6.97 2.78
N LEU A 38 -9.43 -7.67 3.52
CA LEU A 38 -10.59 -7.06 4.16
C LEU A 38 -10.17 -6.00 5.18
N ILE A 39 -9.23 -6.35 6.06
CA ILE A 39 -8.70 -5.45 7.08
C ILE A 39 -8.02 -4.27 6.40
N LEU A 40 -7.11 -4.52 5.47
CA LEU A 40 -6.38 -3.48 4.74
C LEU A 40 -7.34 -2.50 4.05
N SER A 41 -8.36 -3.00 3.35
CA SER A 41 -9.35 -2.18 2.64
C SER A 41 -10.16 -1.29 3.60
N THR A 42 -10.63 -1.87 4.70
CA THR A 42 -11.40 -1.16 5.73
C THR A 42 -10.58 -0.02 6.32
N PHE A 43 -9.38 -0.33 6.80
CA PHE A 43 -8.52 0.66 7.46
C PHE A 43 -7.92 1.69 6.49
N LYS A 44 -7.68 1.31 5.23
CA LYS A 44 -7.35 2.26 4.15
C LYS A 44 -8.47 3.26 3.92
N SER A 45 -9.74 2.83 3.94
CA SER A 45 -10.90 3.71 3.81
C SER A 45 -11.00 4.72 4.96
N ILE A 46 -10.78 4.24 6.20
CA ILE A 46 -10.71 5.07 7.40
C ILE A 46 -9.58 6.12 7.26
N PHE A 47 -8.37 5.68 6.91
CA PHE A 47 -7.21 6.57 6.73
C PHE A 47 -7.46 7.62 5.65
N ASN A 48 -8.06 7.23 4.51
CA ASN A 48 -8.39 8.13 3.43
C ASN A 48 -9.47 9.16 3.84
N SER A 49 -10.42 8.78 4.70
CA SER A 49 -11.43 9.69 5.24
C SER A 49 -10.79 10.73 6.17
N TRP A 50 -9.93 10.29 7.10
CA TRP A 50 -9.13 11.20 7.94
C TRP A 50 -8.28 12.16 7.11
N LEU A 51 -7.58 11.63 6.11
CA LEU A 51 -6.75 12.44 5.21
C LEU A 51 -7.60 13.46 4.45
N THR A 52 -8.78 13.06 3.96
CA THR A 52 -9.72 13.99 3.30
C THR A 52 -10.12 15.12 4.24
N GLY A 53 -10.42 14.82 5.50
CA GLY A 53 -10.70 15.84 6.52
C GLY A 53 -9.56 16.85 6.65
N MET A 54 -8.32 16.38 6.74
CA MET A 54 -7.12 17.23 6.80
C MET A 54 -6.94 18.10 5.55
N TYR A 55 -7.14 17.55 4.35
CA TYR A 55 -7.05 18.34 3.12
C TYR A 55 -8.16 19.37 3.00
N VAL A 56 -9.38 19.04 3.46
CA VAL A 56 -10.53 19.96 3.44
C VAL A 56 -10.36 21.09 4.45
N SER A 57 -9.72 20.85 5.61
CA SER A 57 -9.51 21.89 6.63
C SER A 57 -8.35 22.85 6.35
N GLN A 58 -7.51 22.59 5.34
CA GLN A 58 -6.34 23.40 5.01
C GLN A 58 -6.73 24.73 4.34
N ASN A 59 -6.53 25.87 5.00
CA ASN A 59 -6.96 27.17 4.48
C ASN A 59 -6.04 27.80 3.42
N GLU A 60 -4.82 27.29 3.27
CA GLU A 60 -3.80 27.81 2.34
C GLU A 60 -4.15 27.57 0.86
N LEU A 61 -5.02 26.59 0.57
CA LEU A 61 -5.40 26.22 -0.79
C LEU A 61 -6.88 26.59 -1.05
N PRO A 62 -7.25 27.04 -2.26
CA PRO A 62 -8.64 27.17 -2.67
C PRO A 62 -9.38 25.84 -2.54
N ARG A 63 -10.66 25.88 -2.14
CA ARG A 63 -11.49 24.68 -1.86
C ARG A 63 -11.44 23.66 -2.99
N ASP A 64 -11.49 24.13 -4.24
CA ASP A 64 -11.52 23.29 -5.44
C ASP A 64 -10.17 22.61 -5.72
N LYS A 65 -9.06 23.18 -5.24
CA LYS A 65 -7.70 22.63 -5.44
C LYS A 65 -7.30 21.62 -4.38
N ARG A 66 -7.88 21.68 -3.17
CA ARG A 66 -7.50 20.81 -2.03
C ARG A 66 -7.62 19.32 -2.37
N ILE A 67 -8.76 18.92 -2.96
CA ILE A 67 -9.02 17.53 -3.33
C ILE A 67 -8.17 17.10 -4.52
N TRP A 68 -7.93 18.01 -5.49
CA TRP A 68 -7.06 17.74 -6.63
C TRP A 68 -5.61 17.47 -6.19
N VAL A 69 -5.06 18.27 -5.27
CA VAL A 69 -3.72 18.05 -4.71
C VAL A 69 -3.62 16.70 -4.01
N LYS A 70 -4.63 16.35 -3.18
CA LYS A 70 -4.68 15.04 -2.52
C LYS A 70 -4.56 13.90 -3.51
N TYR A 71 -5.38 13.90 -4.57
CA TYR A 71 -5.36 12.83 -5.57
C TYR A 71 -4.08 12.81 -6.41
N THR A 72 -3.50 13.98 -6.68
CA THR A 72 -2.21 14.08 -7.37
C THR A 72 -1.10 13.41 -6.57
N ILE A 73 -0.99 13.71 -5.27
CA ILE A 73 0.00 13.09 -4.39
C ILE A 73 -0.23 11.58 -4.25
N GLN A 74 -1.49 11.14 -4.12
CA GLN A 74 -1.82 9.72 -4.07
C GLN A 74 -1.45 8.98 -5.37
N SER A 75 -1.71 9.60 -6.53
CA SER A 75 -1.33 9.06 -7.83
C SER A 75 0.17 8.95 -7.98
N MET A 76 0.93 10.01 -7.64
CA MET A 76 2.39 9.97 -7.66
C MET A 76 2.95 8.86 -6.77
N GLY A 77 2.41 8.68 -5.57
CA GLY A 77 2.82 7.60 -4.68
C GLY A 77 2.57 6.20 -5.28
N SER A 78 1.41 6.00 -5.92
CA SER A 78 1.09 4.75 -6.61
C SER A 78 2.02 4.48 -7.79
N ILE A 79 2.27 5.49 -8.63
CA ILE A 79 3.17 5.39 -9.78
C ILE A 79 4.59 5.08 -9.31
N MET A 80 5.07 5.74 -8.27
CA MET A 80 6.40 5.50 -7.70
C MET A 80 6.53 4.07 -7.17
N HIS A 81 5.53 3.56 -6.45
CA HIS A 81 5.52 2.18 -5.98
C HIS A 81 5.54 1.19 -7.15
N GLN A 82 4.67 1.36 -8.15
CA GLN A 82 4.64 0.52 -9.35
C GLN A 82 5.97 0.55 -10.09
N PHE A 83 6.58 1.73 -10.23
CA PHE A 83 7.86 1.89 -10.89
C PHE A 83 9.00 1.17 -10.15
N ILE A 84 9.07 1.30 -8.82
CA ILE A 84 10.04 0.58 -7.99
C ILE A 84 9.87 -0.92 -8.16
N LEU A 85 8.62 -1.42 -8.12
CA LEU A 85 8.36 -2.83 -8.36
C LEU A 85 8.83 -3.25 -9.75
N MET A 86 8.49 -2.49 -10.80
CA MET A 86 8.93 -2.83 -12.16
C MET A 86 10.46 -2.95 -12.27
N VAL A 87 11.21 -2.05 -11.65
CA VAL A 87 12.69 -2.13 -11.63
C VAL A 87 13.16 -3.39 -10.90
N ILE A 88 12.65 -3.66 -9.70
CA ILE A 88 13.04 -4.83 -8.90
C ILE A 88 12.67 -6.13 -9.63
N GLY A 89 11.48 -6.22 -10.21
CA GLY A 89 11.04 -7.38 -10.98
C GLY A 89 11.90 -7.63 -12.19
N SER A 90 12.30 -6.56 -12.89
CA SER A 90 13.24 -6.68 -13.99
C SER A 90 14.59 -7.25 -13.54
N LEU A 91 15.13 -6.77 -12.41
CA LEU A 91 16.41 -7.28 -11.87
C LEU A 91 16.31 -8.76 -11.48
N LEU A 92 15.25 -9.17 -10.79
CA LEU A 92 15.03 -10.58 -10.40
C LEU A 92 14.93 -11.52 -11.60
N VAL A 93 14.36 -11.05 -12.72
CA VAL A 93 14.29 -11.82 -13.96
C VAL A 93 15.67 -11.96 -14.61
N PHE A 94 16.47 -10.89 -14.61
CA PHE A 94 17.82 -10.90 -15.19
C PHE A 94 18.83 -11.73 -14.38
N GLU A 95 18.77 -11.70 -13.04
CA GLU A 95 19.69 -12.45 -12.17
C GLU A 95 19.53 -13.98 -12.29
N ASN A 96 18.31 -14.46 -12.51
CA ASN A 96 18.02 -15.89 -12.62
C ASN A 96 18.37 -16.51 -14.00
N GLN A 97 19.15 -15.81 -14.84
CA GLN A 97 19.50 -16.18 -16.23
C GLN A 97 18.31 -16.57 -17.12
N SER A 98 17.11 -16.30 -16.63
CA SER A 98 15.85 -16.65 -17.26
C SER A 98 15.50 -15.50 -18.19
N SER A 99 15.46 -15.77 -19.49
CA SER A 99 14.94 -14.79 -20.45
C SER A 99 13.61 -14.24 -19.96
N ILE A 100 13.32 -12.96 -20.20
CA ILE A 100 12.01 -12.35 -19.97
C ILE A 100 10.87 -13.24 -20.52
N LYS A 101 11.13 -13.98 -21.60
CA LYS A 101 10.23 -15.00 -22.16
C LYS A 101 9.87 -16.12 -21.18
N HIS A 102 10.83 -16.61 -20.39
CA HIS A 102 10.62 -17.64 -19.38
C HIS A 102 9.71 -17.14 -18.24
N PHE A 103 9.92 -15.91 -17.78
CA PHE A 103 9.02 -15.26 -16.82
C PHE A 103 7.58 -15.13 -17.37
N PHE A 104 7.42 -14.70 -18.63
CA PHE A 104 6.10 -14.63 -19.25
C PHE A 104 5.44 -16.01 -19.40
N VAL A 105 6.20 -17.04 -19.76
CA VAL A 105 5.69 -18.42 -19.87
C VAL A 105 5.24 -18.93 -18.49
N ILE A 106 6.04 -18.75 -17.44
CA ILE A 106 5.73 -19.19 -16.08
C ILE A 106 4.49 -18.47 -15.52
N THR A 107 4.32 -17.18 -15.83
CA THR A 107 3.17 -16.38 -15.35
C THR A 107 1.90 -16.56 -16.19
N SER A 108 2.01 -17.07 -17.43
CA SER A 108 0.86 -17.24 -18.35
C SER A 108 0.28 -18.67 -18.39
N GLN A 109 0.78 -19.58 -17.56
CA GLN A 109 0.29 -20.96 -17.52
C GLN A 109 -1.09 -21.05 -16.83
N LYS A 110 -2.01 -21.80 -17.45
CA LYS A 110 -3.39 -22.02 -16.94
C LYS A 110 -3.40 -22.76 -15.60
N ILE A 111 -2.43 -23.63 -15.36
CA ILE A 111 -2.21 -24.30 -14.08
C ILE A 111 -0.85 -23.83 -13.56
N PRO A 112 -0.78 -23.17 -12.40
CA PRO A 112 0.48 -22.70 -11.87
C PRO A 112 1.41 -23.88 -11.53
N THR A 113 2.67 -23.81 -11.95
CA THR A 113 3.71 -24.74 -11.52
C THR A 113 4.19 -24.41 -10.11
N VAL A 114 4.99 -25.29 -9.51
CA VAL A 114 5.62 -25.01 -8.20
C VAL A 114 6.51 -23.77 -8.29
N GLU A 115 7.27 -23.64 -9.38
CA GLU A 115 8.11 -22.48 -9.65
C GLU A 115 7.27 -21.20 -9.80
N SER A 116 6.18 -21.22 -10.56
CA SER A 116 5.34 -20.02 -10.73
C SER A 116 4.72 -19.55 -9.42
N ARG A 117 4.29 -20.49 -8.56
CA ARG A 117 3.78 -20.15 -7.22
C ARG A 117 4.87 -19.54 -6.35
N ALA A 118 6.06 -20.14 -6.31
CA ALA A 118 7.17 -19.61 -5.52
C ALA A 118 7.55 -18.19 -5.97
N LEU A 119 7.61 -17.96 -7.29
CA LEU A 119 7.91 -16.67 -7.89
C LEU A 119 6.85 -15.62 -7.53
N MET A 120 5.56 -15.98 -7.58
CA MET A 120 4.46 -15.07 -7.19
C MET A 120 4.39 -14.82 -5.68
N THR A 121 4.72 -15.80 -4.84
CA THR A 121 4.81 -15.61 -3.38
C THR A 121 5.95 -14.64 -3.05
N ASN A 122 7.15 -14.86 -3.57
CA ASN A 122 8.29 -13.96 -3.39
C ASN A 122 7.99 -12.55 -3.88
N TRP A 123 7.27 -12.45 -5.01
CA TRP A 123 6.83 -11.16 -5.54
C TRP A 123 5.85 -10.43 -4.60
N ASN A 124 4.86 -11.14 -4.08
CA ASN A 124 3.92 -10.60 -3.11
C ASN A 124 4.63 -10.14 -1.82
N GLU A 125 5.62 -10.90 -1.35
CA GLU A 125 6.46 -10.55 -0.20
C GLU A 125 7.24 -9.26 -0.42
N ILE A 126 7.90 -9.12 -1.58
CA ILE A 126 8.63 -7.88 -1.95
C ILE A 126 7.66 -6.70 -2.03
N ALA A 127 6.55 -6.86 -2.76
CA ALA A 127 5.59 -5.79 -2.97
C ALA A 127 4.97 -5.30 -1.66
N THR A 128 4.52 -6.23 -0.83
CA THR A 128 3.94 -5.94 0.49
C THR A 128 5.00 -5.42 1.46
N GLY A 129 6.21 -5.97 1.41
CA GLY A 129 7.34 -5.60 2.26
C GLY A 129 7.78 -4.14 2.08
N ILE A 130 7.87 -3.66 0.84
CA ILE A 130 8.19 -2.25 0.56
C ILE A 130 7.16 -1.32 1.21
N LEU A 131 5.87 -1.65 1.11
CA LEU A 131 4.79 -0.87 1.73
C LEU A 131 4.88 -0.92 3.27
N LEU A 132 5.16 -2.09 3.85
CA LEU A 132 5.35 -2.25 5.29
C LEU A 132 6.50 -1.40 5.83
N ILE A 133 7.64 -1.41 5.14
CA ILE A 133 8.82 -0.61 5.51
C ILE A 133 8.47 0.88 5.44
N ALA A 134 7.90 1.33 4.32
CA ALA A 134 7.53 2.73 4.13
C ALA A 134 6.54 3.21 5.21
N LEU A 135 5.54 2.39 5.53
CA LEU A 135 4.53 2.70 6.54
C LEU A 135 5.12 2.71 7.96
N SER A 136 6.05 1.79 8.26
CA SER A 136 6.74 1.73 9.54
C SER A 136 7.60 2.97 9.75
N ILE A 137 8.40 3.36 8.74
CA ILE A 137 9.22 4.59 8.76
C ILE A 137 8.33 5.82 9.00
N TYR A 138 7.19 5.90 8.30
CA TYR A 138 6.23 6.99 8.49
C TYR A 138 5.66 7.02 9.92
N GLY A 139 5.30 5.85 10.45
CA GLY A 139 4.82 5.69 11.83
C GLY A 139 5.85 6.19 12.85
N LEU A 140 7.08 5.68 12.78
CA LEU A 140 8.22 6.06 13.63
C LEU A 140 8.50 7.57 13.56
N SER A 141 8.60 8.12 12.34
CA SER A 141 8.83 9.56 12.13
C SER A 141 7.75 10.44 12.76
N SER A 142 6.50 9.98 12.73
CA SER A 142 5.37 10.70 13.33
C SER A 142 5.40 10.69 14.86
N ILE A 143 5.93 9.63 15.47
CA ILE A 143 6.12 9.53 16.93
C ILE A 143 7.25 10.47 17.38
N ILE A 144 8.37 10.49 16.64
CA ILE A 144 9.52 11.35 16.95
C ILE A 144 9.11 12.83 16.88
N ARG A 145 8.40 13.26 15.84
CA ARG A 145 7.93 14.65 15.72
C ARG A 145 6.99 15.10 16.84
N LEU A 146 6.28 14.16 17.49
CA LEU A 146 5.41 14.46 18.63
C LEU A 146 6.18 14.58 19.95
N LYS A 147 7.41 14.05 20.06
CA LYS A 147 8.27 14.23 21.24
C LYS A 147 9.08 15.53 21.22
N VAL A 148 9.23 16.15 20.06
CA VAL A 148 10.03 17.37 19.85
C VAL A 148 9.18 18.65 19.95
N LYS A 149 7.85 18.52 20.01
CA LYS A 149 6.91 19.60 20.34
C LYS A 149 6.48 19.48 21.79
#